data_AF-A0A2P6GBQ2-F1
#
_entry.id   AF-A0A2P6GBQ2-F1
#
_cell.length_a   1.000
_cell.length_b   1.000
_cell.length_c   1.000
_cell.angle_alpha   90.00
_cell.angle_beta   90.00
_cell.angle_gamma   90.00
#
_symmetry.space_group_name_H-M   'P 1'
#
loop_
_entity.id
_entity.type
_entity.pdbx_description
1 polymer ?
#
loop_
_entity_poly.entity_id
_entity_poly.type
_entity_poly.pdbx_seq_one_letter_code
_entity_poly.pdbx_strand_id
1 'polypeptide(L)'
;MEEKIAELTAKIAELEASSQVTNTMFAETYYYLTIPLMVLIHAGFLAYEMGATRVKNVLSSGVKNILAFAFVIPAFYFFGWWVYWAFPTGISLSTGPMEISGKEYADAIAWGWGESAQFMGPNVADNASGVFWGAFALFAATTASIMSGSV
;
A
#
# COMPACT_ATOMS: atom_id res chain seq x y z
N MET A 1 32.37 -30.03 -14.98
CA MET A 1 32.11 -28.57 -14.86
C MET A 1 30.75 -28.26 -15.48
N GLU A 2 30.47 -28.73 -16.70
CA GLU A 2 29.16 -28.61 -17.37
C GLU A 2 28.00 -29.24 -16.58
N GLU A 3 28.19 -30.42 -15.99
CA GLU A 3 27.17 -31.08 -15.15
C GLU A 3 26.78 -30.24 -13.91
N LYS A 4 27.77 -29.60 -13.27
CA LYS A 4 27.53 -28.67 -12.15
C LYS A 4 26.83 -27.39 -12.60
N ILE A 5 27.11 -26.92 -13.82
CA ILE A 5 26.43 -25.76 -14.40
C ILE A 5 24.97 -26.12 -14.69
N ALA A 6 24.70 -27.30 -15.29
CA ALA A 6 23.35 -27.78 -15.55
C ALA A 6 22.54 -27.97 -14.26
N GLU A 7 23.15 -28.56 -13.22
CA GLU A 7 22.53 -28.72 -11.90
C GLU A 7 22.23 -27.34 -11.26
N LEU A 8 23.15 -26.39 -11.36
CA LEU A 8 22.97 -25.04 -10.83
C LEU A 8 21.86 -24.29 -11.58
N THR A 9 21.80 -24.39 -12.91
CA THR A 9 20.71 -23.80 -13.71
C THR A 9 19.36 -24.39 -13.35
N ALA A 10 19.29 -25.71 -13.13
CA ALA A 10 18.05 -26.36 -12.67
C ALA A 10 17.61 -25.85 -11.29
N LYS A 11 18.56 -25.74 -10.34
CA LYS A 11 18.29 -25.18 -9.01
C LYS A 11 17.87 -23.71 -9.05
N ILE A 12 18.44 -22.91 -9.94
CA ILE A 12 18.02 -21.51 -10.14
C ILE A 12 16.59 -21.45 -10.67
N ALA A 13 16.26 -22.25 -11.68
CA ALA A 13 14.91 -22.30 -12.25
C ALA A 13 13.87 -22.74 -11.21
N GLU A 14 14.19 -23.74 -10.39
CA GLU A 14 13.34 -24.18 -9.28
C GLU A 14 13.17 -23.09 -8.22
N LEU A 15 14.25 -22.40 -7.86
CA LEU A 15 14.21 -21.29 -6.92
C LEU A 15 13.37 -20.12 -7.43
N GLU A 16 13.55 -19.70 -8.68
CA GLU A 16 12.75 -18.65 -9.33
C GLU A 16 11.27 -19.00 -9.35
N ALA A 17 10.92 -20.24 -9.71
CA ALA A 17 9.54 -20.74 -9.68
C ALA A 17 8.96 -20.68 -8.26
N SER A 18 9.71 -21.12 -7.24
CA SER A 18 9.27 -21.07 -5.84
C SER A 18 9.03 -19.65 -5.33
N SER A 19 9.85 -18.68 -5.77
CA SER A 19 9.71 -17.26 -5.42
C SER A 19 8.45 -16.66 -6.05
N GLN A 20 8.18 -16.95 -7.33
CA GLN A 20 6.99 -16.46 -8.03
C GLN A 20 5.69 -16.96 -7.39
N VAL A 21 5.62 -18.26 -7.03
CA VAL A 21 4.45 -18.83 -6.35
C VAL A 21 4.19 -18.11 -5.02
N THR A 22 5.25 -17.86 -4.25
CA THR A 22 5.15 -17.15 -2.97
C THR A 22 4.60 -15.73 -3.13
N ASN A 23 5.12 -14.97 -4.10
CA ASN A 23 4.66 -13.60 -4.36
C ASN A 23 3.19 -13.54 -4.81
N THR A 24 2.77 -14.49 -5.64
CA THR A 24 1.36 -14.61 -6.05
C THR A 24 0.46 -14.91 -4.85
N MET A 25 0.84 -15.86 -3.99
CA MET A 25 0.06 -16.18 -2.77
C MET A 25 -0.09 -14.97 -1.84
N PHE A 26 0.98 -14.18 -1.66
CA PHE A 26 0.91 -12.93 -0.88
C PHE A 26 -0.02 -11.91 -1.52
N ALA A 27 0.13 -11.64 -2.82
CA ALA A 27 -0.73 -10.71 -3.55
C ALA A 27 -2.21 -11.14 -3.45
N GLU A 28 -2.51 -12.41 -3.67
CA GLU A 28 -3.87 -12.93 -3.55
C GLU A 28 -4.42 -12.80 -2.13
N THR A 29 -3.63 -13.08 -1.10
CA THR A 29 -4.06 -12.94 0.30
C THR A 29 -4.39 -11.48 0.60
N TYR A 30 -3.53 -10.53 0.22
CA TYR A 30 -3.83 -9.12 0.43
C TYR A 30 -5.06 -8.66 -0.34
N TYR A 31 -5.22 -9.14 -1.58
CA TYR A 31 -6.34 -8.74 -2.43
C TYR A 31 -7.68 -9.30 -1.94
N TYR A 32 -7.75 -10.60 -1.65
CA TYR A 32 -9.00 -11.28 -1.33
C TYR A 32 -9.37 -11.23 0.14
N LEU A 33 -8.40 -11.10 1.05
CA LEU A 33 -8.66 -11.10 2.49
C LEU A 33 -8.43 -9.72 3.11
N THR A 34 -7.22 -9.18 2.96
CA THR A 34 -6.84 -7.97 3.71
C THR A 34 -7.61 -6.74 3.25
N ILE A 35 -7.67 -6.47 1.94
CA ILE A 35 -8.38 -5.30 1.39
C ILE A 35 -9.86 -5.28 1.82
N PRO A 36 -10.66 -6.35 1.63
CA PRO A 36 -12.04 -6.38 2.11
C PRO A 36 -12.17 -6.19 3.63
N LEU A 37 -11.31 -6.85 4.41
CA LEU A 37 -11.33 -6.72 5.87
C LEU A 37 -11.05 -5.28 6.31
N MET A 38 -10.11 -4.60 5.66
CA MET A 38 -9.78 -3.20 5.96
C MET A 38 -10.93 -2.25 5.63
N VAL A 39 -11.65 -2.47 4.53
CA VAL A 39 -12.88 -1.73 4.22
C VAL A 39 -13.95 -1.94 5.29
N LEU A 40 -14.12 -3.17 5.76
CA LEU A 40 -15.06 -3.48 6.86
C LEU A 40 -14.64 -2.81 8.18
N ILE A 41 -13.35 -2.74 8.49
CA ILE A 41 -12.85 -2.02 9.67
C ILE A 41 -13.18 -0.53 9.56
N HIS A 42 -13.00 0.08 8.40
CA HIS A 42 -13.36 1.48 8.18
C HIS A 42 -14.88 1.71 8.35
N ALA A 43 -15.71 0.84 7.77
CA ALA A 43 -17.16 0.88 7.99
C ALA A 43 -17.53 0.68 9.47
N GLY A 44 -16.78 -0.15 10.19
CA GLY A 44 -16.90 -0.33 11.64
C GLY A 44 -16.64 0.96 12.42
N PHE A 45 -15.58 1.70 12.07
CA PHE A 45 -15.30 3.00 12.68
C PHE A 45 -16.37 4.05 12.37
N LEU A 46 -16.84 4.10 11.13
CA LEU A 46 -17.99 4.95 10.75
C LEU A 46 -19.21 4.67 11.65
N ALA A 47 -19.60 3.40 11.78
CA ALA A 47 -20.73 3.01 12.59
C ALA A 47 -20.52 3.30 14.09
N TYR A 48 -19.31 3.05 14.60
CA TYR A 48 -18.92 3.32 15.97
C TYR A 48 -19.00 4.82 16.29
N GLU A 49 -18.40 5.67 15.47
CA GLU A 49 -18.38 7.12 15.68
C GLU A 49 -19.78 7.72 15.62
N MET A 50 -20.58 7.31 14.64
CA MET A 50 -21.98 7.73 14.56
C MET A 50 -22.79 7.27 15.78
N GLY A 51 -22.55 6.06 16.30
CA GLY A 51 -23.24 5.51 17.47
C GLY A 51 -22.84 6.14 18.81
N ALA A 52 -21.56 6.50 18.96
CA ALA A 52 -21.05 7.18 20.15
C ALA A 52 -21.38 8.69 20.15
N THR A 53 -21.70 9.26 19.00
CA THR A 53 -21.97 10.68 18.83
C THR A 53 -23.37 11.06 19.34
N ARG A 54 -23.46 12.24 19.99
CA ARG A 54 -24.76 12.82 20.37
C ARG A 54 -25.61 13.04 19.12
N VAL A 55 -26.90 12.64 19.17
CA VAL A 55 -27.86 12.64 18.04
C VAL A 55 -27.73 13.85 17.10
N LYS A 56 -27.63 15.08 17.66
CA LYS A 56 -27.53 16.32 16.88
C LYS A 56 -26.31 16.42 15.95
N ASN A 57 -25.25 15.65 16.22
CA ASN A 57 -23.98 15.68 15.49
C ASN A 57 -23.75 14.42 14.64
N VAL A 58 -24.65 13.43 14.68
CA VAL A 58 -24.44 12.11 14.03
C VAL A 58 -24.20 12.24 12.54
N LEU A 59 -24.98 13.09 11.86
CA LEU A 59 -24.80 13.34 10.43
C LEU A 59 -23.43 13.96 10.13
N SER A 60 -23.00 14.93 10.93
CA SER A 60 -21.69 15.56 10.77
C SER A 60 -20.55 14.56 10.98
N SER A 61 -20.65 13.72 12.03
CA SER A 61 -19.66 12.67 12.30
C SER A 61 -19.57 11.66 11.16
N GLY A 62 -20.71 11.16 10.67
CA GLY A 62 -20.74 10.20 9.56
C GLY A 62 -20.17 10.78 8.27
N VAL A 63 -20.50 12.03 7.95
CA VAL A 63 -19.99 12.72 6.75
C VAL A 63 -18.48 12.90 6.83
N LYS A 64 -17.92 13.32 7.97
CA LYS A 64 -16.46 13.46 8.15
C LYS A 64 -15.73 12.14 7.90
N ASN A 65 -16.25 11.04 8.43
CA ASN A 65 -15.62 9.74 8.30
C ASN A 65 -15.64 9.22 6.85
N ILE A 66 -16.79 9.33 6.16
CA ILE A 66 -16.89 8.97 4.72
C ILE A 66 -15.96 9.85 3.87
N LEU A 67 -15.91 11.16 4.16
CA LEU A 67 -15.00 12.07 3.46
C LEU A 67 -13.53 11.73 3.74
N ALA A 68 -13.20 11.25 4.94
CA ALA A 68 -11.84 10.80 5.25
C ALA A 68 -11.42 9.64 4.33
N PHE A 69 -12.31 8.67 4.07
CA PHE A 69 -12.04 7.62 3.08
C PHE A 69 -11.82 8.20 1.68
N ALA A 70 -12.79 8.98 1.19
CA ALA A 70 -12.78 9.52 -0.16
C ALA A 70 -11.57 10.43 -0.44
N PHE A 71 -11.11 11.17 0.57
CA PHE A 71 -9.97 12.07 0.46
C PHE A 71 -8.62 11.35 0.57
N VAL A 72 -8.51 10.35 1.45
CA VAL A 72 -7.23 9.66 1.68
C VAL A 72 -6.77 8.89 0.46
N ILE A 73 -7.67 8.23 -0.28
CA ILE A 73 -7.29 7.44 -1.46
C ILE A 73 -6.50 8.28 -2.49
N PRO A 74 -7.01 9.42 -3.00
CA PRO A 74 -6.24 10.25 -3.91
C PRO A 74 -5.03 10.91 -3.24
N ALA A 75 -5.13 11.38 -1.99
CA ALA A 75 -3.99 11.99 -1.30
C ALA A 75 -2.83 11.00 -1.12
N PHE A 76 -3.15 9.73 -0.85
CA PHE A 76 -2.17 8.67 -0.73
C PHE A 76 -1.57 8.31 -2.09
N TYR A 77 -2.36 8.28 -3.16
CA TYR A 77 -1.84 8.04 -4.52
C TYR A 77 -0.83 9.12 -4.95
N PHE A 78 -1.15 10.39 -4.75
CA PHE A 78 -0.33 11.50 -5.24
C PHE A 78 0.82 11.91 -4.31
N PHE A 79 0.74 11.63 -3.01
CA PHE A 79 1.74 12.10 -2.04
C PHE A 79 2.11 11.03 -1.02
N GLY A 80 1.12 10.37 -0.42
CA GLY A 80 1.36 9.43 0.69
C GLY A 80 2.25 8.25 0.30
N TRP A 81 2.09 7.73 -0.92
CA TRP A 81 2.90 6.63 -1.42
C TRP A 81 4.36 7.00 -1.60
N TRP A 82 4.62 8.19 -2.13
CA TRP A 82 5.98 8.71 -2.21
C TRP A 82 6.59 8.90 -0.82
N VAL A 83 5.84 9.51 0.11
CA VAL A 83 6.31 9.72 1.49
C VAL A 83 6.64 8.41 2.19
N TYR A 84 5.81 7.38 2.01
CA TYR A 84 6.03 6.05 2.57
C TYR A 84 7.40 5.48 2.17
N TRP A 85 7.78 5.65 0.90
CA TRP A 85 9.05 5.16 0.37
C TRP A 85 10.23 6.11 0.58
N ALA A 86 9.98 7.42 0.72
CA ALA A 86 11.02 8.42 0.83
C ALA A 86 11.59 8.55 2.25
N PHE A 87 10.74 8.38 3.26
CA PHE A 87 11.10 8.64 4.65
C PHE A 87 11.84 7.52 5.42
N PRO A 88 12.04 6.28 4.91
CA PRO A 88 12.90 5.30 5.57
C PRO A 88 14.34 5.77 5.81
N THR A 89 14.85 6.70 4.99
CA THR A 89 16.17 7.33 5.20
C THR A 89 16.11 8.64 5.98
N GLY A 90 14.97 8.94 6.61
CA GLY A 90 14.72 10.17 7.36
C GLY A 90 14.34 11.37 6.47
N ILE A 91 13.98 12.48 7.13
CA ILE A 91 13.51 13.72 6.48
C ILE A 91 14.64 14.42 5.71
N SER A 92 15.90 14.14 6.03
CA SER A 92 17.05 14.65 5.27
C SER A 92 17.09 14.10 3.84
N LEU A 93 16.38 13.00 3.56
CA LEU A 93 16.38 12.31 2.26
C LEU A 93 17.79 11.92 1.78
N SER A 94 18.76 11.88 2.70
CA SER A 94 20.14 11.48 2.43
C SER A 94 20.24 9.97 2.25
N THR A 95 21.30 9.51 1.62
CA THR A 95 21.63 8.10 1.50
C THR A 95 21.65 7.43 2.88
N GLY A 96 20.87 6.36 3.03
CA GLY A 96 20.83 5.57 4.27
C GLY A 96 21.94 4.53 4.33
N PRO A 97 21.95 3.69 5.38
CA PRO A 97 22.92 2.60 5.55
C PRO A 97 22.93 1.57 4.41
N MET A 98 21.85 1.50 3.62
CA MET A 98 21.71 0.62 2.46
C MET A 98 22.26 1.24 1.16
N GLU A 99 23.03 2.33 1.26
CA GLU A 99 23.64 3.07 0.13
C GLU A 99 22.65 3.61 -0.91
N ILE A 100 21.35 3.59 -0.60
CA ILE A 100 20.27 4.15 -1.41
C ILE A 100 19.60 5.27 -0.62
N SER A 101 19.29 6.39 -1.29
CA SER A 101 18.47 7.43 -0.70
C SER A 101 16.98 7.09 -0.84
N GLY A 102 16.18 7.31 0.21
CA GLY A 102 14.74 7.05 0.15
C GLY A 102 14.06 7.88 -0.94
N LYS A 103 14.52 9.12 -1.15
CA LYS A 103 14.04 9.98 -2.24
C LYS A 103 14.25 9.34 -3.61
N GLU A 104 15.46 8.87 -3.90
CA GLU A 104 15.78 8.26 -5.19
C GLU A 104 14.94 7.01 -5.43
N TYR A 105 14.79 6.18 -4.39
CA TYR A 105 13.92 5.00 -4.48
C TYR A 105 12.46 5.38 -4.73
N ALA A 106 11.91 6.32 -3.96
CA ALA A 106 10.54 6.77 -4.10
C ALA A 106 10.26 7.40 -5.49
N ASP A 107 11.21 8.18 -6.02
CA ASP A 107 11.08 8.78 -7.36
C ASP A 107 11.03 7.73 -8.47
N ALA A 108 11.71 6.58 -8.28
CA ALA A 108 11.74 5.50 -9.25
C ALA A 108 10.47 4.64 -9.27
N ILE A 109 9.70 4.59 -8.17
CA ILE A 109 8.59 3.62 -8.03
C ILE A 109 7.23 4.23 -7.67
N ALA A 110 7.16 5.45 -7.14
CA ALA A 110 5.95 5.90 -6.46
C ALA A 110 4.98 6.70 -7.35
N TRP A 111 5.40 7.20 -8.51
CA TRP A 111 4.56 8.05 -9.35
C TRP A 111 3.73 7.25 -10.35
N GLY A 112 2.48 7.65 -10.53
CA GLY A 112 1.58 7.11 -11.57
C GLY A 112 1.90 7.55 -13.00
N TRP A 113 3.01 8.26 -13.21
CA TRP A 113 3.44 8.84 -14.49
C TRP A 113 4.94 8.67 -14.65
N GLY A 114 5.45 8.97 -15.86
CA GLY A 114 6.86 8.81 -16.17
C GLY A 114 7.30 7.34 -16.14
N GLU A 115 8.57 7.10 -15.78
CA GLU A 115 9.15 5.76 -15.76
C GLU A 115 8.56 4.87 -14.67
N SER A 116 8.14 5.43 -13.53
CA SER A 116 7.52 4.68 -12.43
C SER A 116 6.09 4.25 -12.73
N ALA A 117 5.48 4.74 -13.82
CA ALA A 117 4.14 4.31 -14.25
C ALA A 117 4.05 2.81 -14.54
N GLN A 118 5.18 2.14 -14.77
CA GLN A 118 5.23 0.68 -14.88
C GLN A 118 4.84 -0.03 -13.57
N PHE A 119 5.00 0.61 -12.41
CA PHE A 119 4.66 0.07 -11.09
C PHE A 119 3.32 0.58 -10.57
N MET A 120 2.99 1.85 -10.85
CA MET A 120 1.82 2.54 -10.26
C MET A 120 0.73 2.91 -11.26
N GLY A 121 0.97 2.69 -12.55
CA GLY A 121 -0.03 2.75 -13.61
C GLY A 121 -0.69 1.39 -13.86
N PRO A 122 -1.65 1.31 -14.78
CA PRO A 122 -2.26 0.05 -15.17
C PRO A 122 -1.23 -0.92 -15.75
N ASN A 123 -0.94 -2.01 -15.04
CA ASN A 123 0.00 -3.05 -15.47
C ASN A 123 -0.59 -4.43 -15.16
N VAL A 124 -0.67 -5.30 -16.18
CA VAL A 124 -1.17 -6.68 -16.05
C VAL A 124 -0.05 -7.72 -15.93
N ALA A 125 1.20 -7.30 -16.11
CA ALA A 125 2.38 -8.13 -15.87
C ALA A 125 2.83 -8.11 -14.41
N ASP A 126 2.38 -7.11 -13.63
CA ASP A 126 2.63 -6.98 -12.20
C ASP A 126 1.33 -7.12 -11.41
N ASN A 127 1.19 -8.26 -10.73
CA ASN A 127 0.01 -8.58 -9.92
C ASN A 127 0.14 -8.12 -8.46
N ALA A 128 1.28 -7.59 -8.03
CA ALA A 128 1.58 -7.33 -6.62
C ALA A 128 1.56 -5.83 -6.27
N SER A 129 2.18 -4.96 -7.08
CA SER A 129 2.38 -3.56 -6.70
C SER A 129 1.05 -2.82 -6.43
N GLY A 130 0.06 -2.98 -7.30
CA GLY A 130 -1.25 -2.37 -7.13
C GLY A 130 -2.01 -2.88 -5.90
N VAL A 131 -1.89 -4.18 -5.60
CA VAL A 131 -2.50 -4.79 -4.42
C VAL A 131 -1.84 -4.26 -3.14
N PHE A 132 -0.51 -4.20 -3.13
CA PHE A 132 0.25 -3.70 -2.00
C PHE A 132 -0.07 -2.23 -1.74
N TRP A 133 -0.10 -1.41 -2.78
CA TRP A 133 -0.57 -0.03 -2.68
C TRP A 133 -1.99 0.06 -2.08
N GLY A 134 -2.93 -0.73 -2.60
CA GLY A 134 -4.32 -0.73 -2.14
C GLY A 134 -4.45 -1.09 -0.66
N ALA A 135 -3.67 -2.07 -0.18
CA ALA A 135 -3.64 -2.43 1.23
C ALA A 135 -3.18 -1.26 2.11
N PHE A 136 -2.06 -0.62 1.77
CA PHE A 136 -1.50 0.49 2.55
C PHE A 136 -2.35 1.76 2.48
N ALA A 137 -2.97 2.03 1.32
CA ALA A 137 -3.95 3.10 1.18
C ALA A 137 -5.13 2.90 2.15
N LEU A 138 -5.58 1.66 2.35
CA LEU A 138 -6.64 1.36 3.31
C LEU A 138 -6.17 1.44 4.76
N PHE A 139 -4.91 1.10 5.08
CA PHE A 139 -4.34 1.40 6.40
C PHE A 139 -4.38 2.90 6.70
N ALA A 140 -3.96 3.73 5.75
CA ALA A 140 -4.04 5.18 5.88
C ALA A 140 -5.51 5.65 6.05
N ALA A 141 -6.45 5.07 5.29
CA ALA A 141 -7.87 5.42 5.39
C ALA A 141 -8.47 5.01 6.74
N THR A 142 -8.06 3.88 7.32
CA THR A 142 -8.44 3.47 8.68
C THR A 142 -7.90 4.44 9.72
N THR A 143 -6.63 4.85 9.61
CA THR A 143 -6.06 5.85 10.52
C THR A 143 -6.80 7.18 10.43
N ALA A 144 -7.13 7.63 9.22
CA ALA A 144 -7.89 8.86 9.04
C ALA A 144 -9.33 8.75 9.60
N SER A 145 -9.95 7.58 9.47
CA SER A 145 -11.24 7.26 10.11
C SER A 145 -11.14 7.50 11.62
N ILE A 146 -10.18 6.85 12.31
CA ILE A 146 -9.94 7.01 13.76
C ILE A 146 -9.74 8.47 14.15
N MET A 147 -8.94 9.21 13.37
CA MET A 147 -8.67 10.62 13.64
C MET A 147 -9.92 11.49 13.42
N SER A 148 -10.81 11.12 12.49
CA SER A 148 -12.03 11.87 12.23
C SER A 148 -13.00 11.87 13.41
N GLY A 149 -13.03 10.81 14.21
CA GLY A 149 -13.81 10.75 15.45
C GLY A 149 -13.27 11.64 16.59
N SER A 150 -12.04 12.15 16.48
CA SER A 150 -11.44 13.03 17.50
C SER A 150 -11.83 14.52 17.36
N VAL A 151 -12.49 14.91 16.25
CA VAL A 151 -12.74 16.32 15.87
C VAL A 151 -14.19 16.62 15.51
#